data_AF-A0A7Y3K667-F1
#
_entry.id   AF-A0A7Y3K667-F1
#
_cell.length_a   1.000
_cell.length_b   1.000
_cell.length_c   1.000
_cell.angle_alpha   90.00
_cell.angle_beta   90.00
_cell.angle_gamma   90.00
#
_symmetry.space_group_name_H-M   'P 1'
#
loop_
_entity.id
_entity.type
_entity.pdbx_description
1 polymer ?
#
loop_
_entity_poly.entity_id
_entity_poly.type
_entity_poly.pdbx_seq_one_letter_code
_entity_poly.pdbx_strand_id
1 'polypeptide(L)'
;MARREFLGQFARGGLVIGAALAAGGIDSVAASAADATAKLEPRGAETLQDLTQKLAAAARVRSFKHVPMILTDAGQWDDEALKLVISYQGHGKQVWDNTDIASPWLNLMRNSLNAQVWSFKQPNFLCASATHGTAHLALYDAYIWEKYSIPKVLKGKYRTNIFLDIPKAVAGKNPADFNDPTGLFSPDANCIPLLMQRGVVFLACHNAIWEFSGKLIKGGRNPDHLSHEALAAELTNHLIAGAILTPGIVATLPMLEAAGFAYAK
;
A
#
# COMPACT_ATOMS: atom_id res chain seq x y z
N MET A 1 -26.60 -50.57 76.14
CA MET A 1 -25.55 -50.11 77.07
C MET A 1 -24.47 -49.43 76.23
N ALA A 2 -24.36 -48.09 76.31
CA ALA A 2 -23.28 -47.20 75.81
C ALA A 2 -22.96 -47.20 74.28
N ARG A 3 -22.59 -46.11 73.59
CA ARG A 3 -22.45 -44.67 73.87
C ARG A 3 -22.33 -43.94 72.51
N ARG A 4 -22.90 -42.72 72.46
CA ARG A 4 -22.56 -41.51 71.65
C ARG A 4 -21.04 -41.35 71.41
N GLU A 5 -20.46 -40.61 70.46
CA GLU A 5 -20.79 -39.51 69.52
C GLU A 5 -19.50 -39.28 68.69
N PHE A 6 -19.56 -38.77 67.44
CA PHE A 6 -18.98 -37.46 67.06
C PHE A 6 -19.18 -37.13 65.56
N LEU A 7 -19.60 -35.90 65.31
CA LEU A 7 -19.77 -35.24 64.01
C LEU A 7 -18.43 -34.77 63.43
N GLY A 8 -18.28 -34.83 62.11
CA GLY A 8 -17.24 -34.13 61.34
C GLY A 8 -17.75 -33.85 59.93
N GLN A 9 -17.63 -32.59 59.52
CA GLN A 9 -18.40 -31.89 58.50
C GLN A 9 -17.77 -31.89 57.08
N PHE A 10 -18.65 -31.66 56.09
CA PHE A 10 -18.51 -30.92 54.81
C PHE A 10 -17.36 -31.28 53.84
N ALA A 11 -17.64 -31.94 52.72
CA ALA A 11 -18.15 -31.40 51.43
C ALA A 11 -17.05 -30.99 50.44
N ARG A 12 -16.94 -31.75 49.36
CA ARG A 12 -16.45 -31.29 48.05
C ARG A 12 -17.37 -31.86 46.97
N GLY A 13 -18.27 -31.01 46.47
CA GLY A 13 -18.90 -31.18 45.16
C GLY A 13 -17.85 -30.98 44.05
N GLY A 14 -18.12 -31.23 42.78
CA GLY A 14 -19.32 -31.61 42.08
C GLY A 14 -18.94 -31.66 40.60
N LEU A 15 -19.50 -32.65 39.91
CA LEU A 15 -19.56 -32.91 38.47
C LEU A 15 -19.20 -31.72 37.55
N VAL A 16 -18.25 -31.91 36.62
CA VAL A 16 -18.11 -31.07 35.41
C VAL A 16 -18.33 -31.94 34.18
N ILE A 17 -19.35 -31.54 33.42
CA ILE A 17 -19.87 -32.12 32.19
C ILE A 17 -18.91 -31.79 31.03
N GLY A 18 -18.55 -32.80 30.24
CA GLY A 18 -17.74 -32.64 29.04
C GLY A 18 -18.50 -31.97 27.90
N ALA A 19 -17.88 -30.96 27.29
CA ALA A 19 -18.33 -30.33 26.05
C ALA A 19 -17.34 -30.65 24.93
N ALA A 20 -17.90 -31.07 23.79
CA ALA A 20 -17.21 -31.51 22.59
C ALA A 20 -16.37 -30.39 21.94
N LEU A 21 -15.17 -30.75 21.51
CA LEU A 21 -14.29 -29.94 20.67
C LEU A 21 -14.87 -29.89 19.25
N ALA A 22 -15.47 -28.76 18.88
CA ALA A 22 -15.76 -28.44 17.49
C ALA A 22 -14.47 -28.01 16.78
N ALA A 23 -14.12 -28.74 15.73
CA ALA A 23 -13.13 -28.34 14.74
C ALA A 23 -13.61 -27.07 14.02
N GLY A 24 -12.77 -26.03 14.04
CA GLY A 24 -13.04 -24.74 13.41
C GLY A 24 -11.80 -23.85 13.56
N GLY A 25 -10.70 -24.29 12.97
CA GLY A 25 -9.44 -23.55 12.99
C GLY A 25 -9.49 -22.32 12.09
N ILE A 26 -9.41 -21.14 12.71
CA ILE A 26 -8.57 -19.99 12.31
C ILE A 26 -8.36 -19.74 10.81
N ASP A 27 -9.42 -19.32 10.12
CA ASP A 27 -9.36 -18.59 8.84
C ASP A 27 -9.92 -17.16 9.00
N SER A 28 -9.41 -16.39 9.97
CA SER A 28 -9.95 -15.05 10.26
C SER A 28 -8.93 -14.00 10.68
N VAL A 29 -7.76 -13.95 10.01
CA VAL A 29 -6.85 -12.80 10.18
C VAL A 29 -6.19 -12.27 8.89
N ALA A 30 -6.67 -12.66 7.71
CA ALA A 30 -6.12 -12.17 6.43
C ALA A 30 -7.16 -11.52 5.51
N ALA A 31 -8.17 -10.86 6.09
CA ALA A 31 -9.13 -10.05 5.35
C ALA A 31 -9.51 -8.81 6.16
N SER A 32 -8.56 -7.88 6.30
CA SER A 32 -8.90 -6.46 6.38
C SER A 32 -8.88 -5.96 4.94
N ALA A 33 -9.83 -6.40 4.13
CA ALA A 33 -10.91 -5.51 3.73
C ALA A 33 -10.32 -4.25 3.04
N ALA A 34 -9.98 -4.44 1.77
CA ALA A 34 -10.31 -3.48 0.72
C ALA A 34 -11.85 -3.27 0.70
N ASP A 35 -12.38 -2.81 1.84
CA ASP A 35 -13.79 -2.66 2.14
C ASP A 35 -14.25 -1.44 1.37
N ALA A 36 -14.89 -1.68 0.23
CA ALA A 36 -15.85 -0.81 -0.45
C ALA A 36 -15.78 0.69 -0.13
N THR A 37 -14.61 1.31 -0.22
CA THR A 37 -14.50 2.76 -0.20
C THR A 37 -15.01 3.25 -1.53
N ALA A 38 -15.99 4.16 -1.50
CA ALA A 38 -16.62 4.75 -2.68
C ALA A 38 -15.56 5.02 -3.76
N LYS A 39 -15.73 4.39 -4.93
CA LYS A 39 -14.89 4.68 -6.09
C LYS A 39 -14.97 6.17 -6.38
N LEU A 40 -13.81 6.85 -6.38
CA LEU A 40 -13.68 8.28 -6.68
C LEU A 40 -13.24 8.50 -8.13
N GLU A 41 -13.16 7.43 -8.93
CA GLU A 41 -12.94 7.50 -10.36
C GLU A 41 -14.04 8.37 -11.01
N PRO A 42 -13.70 9.22 -12.00
CA PRO A 42 -14.68 10.10 -12.63
C PRO A 42 -15.83 9.33 -13.30
N ARG A 43 -16.98 9.99 -13.46
CA ARG A 43 -18.03 9.49 -14.36
C ARG A 43 -17.50 9.52 -15.80
N GLY A 44 -17.77 8.47 -16.59
CA GLY A 44 -17.27 8.34 -17.96
C GLY A 44 -15.82 7.85 -18.07
N ALA A 45 -15.31 7.21 -17.01
CA ALA A 45 -13.93 6.71 -16.94
C ALA A 45 -13.85 5.21 -17.22
N GLU A 46 -14.52 4.70 -18.26
CA GLU A 46 -14.70 3.26 -18.49
C GLU A 46 -13.37 2.52 -18.65
N THR A 47 -12.42 3.08 -19.41
CA THR A 47 -11.10 2.44 -19.61
C THR A 47 -10.26 2.47 -18.34
N LEU A 48 -10.35 3.54 -17.54
CA LEU A 48 -9.66 3.63 -16.26
C LEU A 48 -10.26 2.63 -15.26
N GLN A 49 -11.58 2.50 -15.20
CA GLN A 49 -12.27 1.54 -14.36
C GLN A 49 -11.93 0.09 -14.74
N ASP A 50 -11.82 -0.22 -16.03
CA ASP A 50 -11.35 -1.50 -16.54
C ASP A 50 -9.90 -1.79 -16.09
N LEU A 51 -9.00 -0.79 -16.21
CA LEU A 51 -7.64 -0.92 -15.69
C LEU A 51 -7.63 -1.18 -14.18
N THR A 52 -8.37 -0.40 -13.38
CA THR A 52 -8.45 -0.59 -11.93
C THR A 52 -8.93 -2.00 -11.56
N GLN A 53 -9.95 -2.51 -12.27
CA GLN A 53 -10.46 -3.86 -12.05
C GLN A 53 -9.43 -4.93 -12.39
N LYS A 54 -8.77 -4.80 -13.56
CA LYS A 54 -7.70 -5.72 -13.98
C LYS A 54 -6.52 -5.69 -13.01
N LEU A 55 -6.12 -4.52 -12.53
CA LEU A 55 -5.05 -4.37 -11.55
C LEU A 55 -5.41 -5.02 -10.21
N ALA A 56 -6.67 -4.92 -9.76
CA ALA A 56 -7.13 -5.57 -8.54
C ALA A 56 -7.19 -7.10 -8.66
N ALA A 57 -7.41 -7.63 -9.87
CA ALA A 57 -7.43 -9.06 -10.15
C ALA A 57 -6.05 -9.66 -10.44
N ALA A 58 -5.11 -8.86 -10.98
CA ALA A 58 -3.77 -9.31 -11.33
C ALA A 58 -3.02 -9.79 -10.08
N ALA A 59 -2.32 -10.92 -10.19
CA ALA A 59 -1.59 -11.49 -9.07
C ALA A 59 -0.50 -10.51 -8.58
N ARG A 60 -0.30 -10.45 -7.26
CA ARG A 60 0.82 -9.75 -6.62
C ARG A 60 1.66 -10.79 -5.91
N VAL A 61 2.89 -11.00 -6.37
CA VAL A 61 3.80 -11.92 -5.67
C VAL A 61 4.40 -11.16 -4.49
N ARG A 62 4.03 -11.55 -3.26
CA ARG A 62 4.40 -10.88 -1.99
C ARG A 62 4.78 -11.89 -0.91
N SER A 63 5.35 -13.02 -1.33
CA SER A 63 5.75 -14.13 -0.46
C SER A 63 7.21 -14.52 -0.67
N PHE A 64 8.05 -13.54 -1.06
CA PHE A 64 9.47 -13.78 -1.30
C PHE A 64 10.19 -14.12 0.00
N LYS A 65 11.03 -15.15 -0.04
CA LYS A 65 12.00 -15.43 1.03
C LYS A 65 13.31 -14.67 0.82
N HIS A 66 13.71 -14.57 -0.45
CA HIS A 66 14.89 -13.87 -0.91
C HIS A 66 14.57 -13.23 -2.27
N VAL A 67 15.16 -12.09 -2.54
CA VAL A 67 15.15 -11.46 -3.86
C VAL A 67 16.58 -11.06 -4.22
N PRO A 68 17.00 -11.17 -5.49
CA PRO A 68 18.33 -10.74 -5.92
C PRO A 68 18.42 -9.22 -6.03
N MET A 69 19.64 -8.70 -6.13
CA MET A 69 19.88 -7.27 -6.42
C MET A 69 19.29 -6.87 -7.76
N ILE A 70 19.61 -7.64 -8.80
CA ILE A 70 19.15 -7.41 -10.17
C ILE A 70 18.08 -8.43 -10.48
N LEU A 71 16.91 -7.95 -10.87
CA LEU A 71 15.81 -8.82 -11.29
C LEU A 71 15.98 -9.19 -12.75
N THR A 72 15.89 -10.49 -13.05
CA THR A 72 16.06 -11.06 -14.39
C THR A 72 14.85 -11.86 -14.85
N ASP A 73 13.94 -12.19 -13.94
CA ASP A 73 12.81 -13.08 -14.20
C ASP A 73 11.48 -12.42 -13.84
N ALA A 74 10.48 -12.51 -14.72
CA ALA A 74 9.18 -11.86 -14.56
C ALA A 74 8.44 -12.21 -13.25
N GLY A 75 8.77 -13.35 -12.63
CA GLY A 75 8.23 -13.74 -11.32
C GLY A 75 8.83 -12.99 -10.13
N GLN A 76 9.81 -12.11 -10.34
CA GLN A 76 10.49 -11.35 -9.28
C GLN A 76 9.90 -9.94 -9.07
N TRP A 77 8.95 -9.53 -9.93
CA TRP A 77 8.19 -8.28 -9.78
C TRP A 77 6.74 -8.47 -10.25
N ASP A 78 5.93 -7.42 -10.19
CA ASP A 78 4.54 -7.48 -10.65
C ASP A 78 4.45 -7.29 -12.18
N ASP A 79 5.02 -8.24 -12.93
CA ASP A 79 5.14 -8.15 -14.38
C ASP A 79 3.79 -7.98 -15.09
N GLU A 80 2.79 -8.78 -14.71
CA GLU A 80 1.43 -8.70 -15.27
C GLU A 80 0.82 -7.31 -15.03
N ALA A 81 0.91 -6.80 -13.81
CA ALA A 81 0.34 -5.51 -13.43
C ALA A 81 1.04 -4.35 -14.15
N LEU A 82 2.37 -4.40 -14.23
CA LEU A 82 3.16 -3.40 -14.95
C LEU A 82 2.81 -3.41 -16.44
N LYS A 83 2.63 -4.58 -17.06
CA LYS A 83 2.17 -4.70 -18.45
C LYS A 83 0.79 -4.10 -18.67
N LEU A 84 -0.15 -4.26 -17.72
CA LEU A 84 -1.46 -3.61 -17.79
C LEU A 84 -1.35 -2.08 -17.79
N VAL A 85 -0.45 -1.52 -16.97
CA VAL A 85 -0.20 -0.07 -16.93
C VAL A 85 0.41 0.42 -18.25
N ILE A 86 1.44 -0.26 -18.75
CA ILE A 86 2.14 0.09 -20.00
C ILE A 86 1.18 -0.03 -21.20
N SER A 87 0.33 -1.05 -21.23
CA SER A 87 -0.62 -1.28 -22.32
C SER A 87 -1.89 -0.43 -22.24
N TYR A 88 -2.03 0.45 -21.23
CA TYR A 88 -3.22 1.29 -21.06
C TYR A 88 -3.51 2.16 -22.29
N GLN A 89 -4.72 2.03 -22.82
CA GLN A 89 -5.17 2.68 -24.06
C GLN A 89 -6.00 3.95 -23.83
N GLY A 90 -6.30 4.32 -22.58
CA GLY A 90 -7.02 5.56 -22.31
C GLY A 90 -6.23 6.80 -22.73
N HIS A 91 -6.97 7.84 -23.11
CA HIS A 91 -6.38 9.11 -23.52
C HIS A 91 -5.85 9.90 -22.32
N GLY A 92 -4.65 10.47 -22.48
CA GLY A 92 -3.99 11.24 -21.44
C GLY A 92 -3.33 10.34 -20.39
N LYS A 93 -2.00 10.31 -20.40
CA LYS A 93 -1.18 9.52 -19.48
C LYS A 93 -0.07 10.41 -18.94
N GLN A 94 0.14 10.41 -17.64
CA GLN A 94 1.24 11.14 -17.01
C GLN A 94 1.91 10.29 -15.95
N VAL A 95 3.23 10.30 -15.93
CA VAL A 95 4.05 9.67 -14.89
C VAL A 95 4.79 10.74 -14.09
N TRP A 96 4.73 10.63 -12.76
CA TRP A 96 5.39 11.53 -11.83
C TRP A 96 6.59 10.84 -11.19
N ASP A 97 7.78 11.38 -11.42
CA ASP A 97 9.06 10.91 -10.87
C ASP A 97 9.26 11.38 -9.42
N ASN A 98 8.76 10.58 -8.49
CA ASN A 98 8.69 10.94 -7.07
C ASN A 98 9.92 10.40 -6.33
N THR A 99 10.84 11.30 -5.96
CA THR A 99 12.13 10.93 -5.33
C THR A 99 12.25 11.30 -3.85
N ASP A 100 11.61 12.38 -3.41
CA ASP A 100 11.71 12.89 -2.04
C ASP A 100 10.37 12.79 -1.31
N ILE A 101 10.34 12.06 -0.20
CA ILE A 101 9.14 11.90 0.65
C ILE A 101 8.59 13.24 1.15
N ALA A 102 9.45 14.25 1.26
CA ALA A 102 9.09 15.57 1.72
C ALA A 102 8.56 16.51 0.64
N SER A 103 8.67 16.15 -0.64
CA SER A 103 8.20 16.99 -1.73
C SER A 103 6.66 16.98 -1.78
N PRO A 104 6.01 17.94 -2.46
CA PRO A 104 4.56 18.01 -2.55
C PRO A 104 3.96 17.05 -3.60
N TRP A 105 4.62 15.94 -3.90
CA TRP A 105 4.30 15.04 -5.02
C TRP A 105 2.84 14.56 -5.04
N LEU A 106 2.27 14.15 -3.90
CA LEU A 106 0.84 13.78 -3.81
C LEU A 106 -0.07 14.95 -4.22
N ASN A 107 0.26 16.15 -3.77
CA ASN A 107 -0.49 17.37 -4.09
C ASN A 107 -0.43 17.70 -5.58
N LEU A 108 0.73 17.52 -6.20
CA LEU A 108 0.92 17.76 -7.64
C LEU A 108 0.14 16.76 -8.50
N MET A 109 0.19 15.48 -8.15
CA MET A 109 -0.62 14.44 -8.79
C MET A 109 -2.12 14.74 -8.66
N ARG A 110 -2.56 15.10 -7.44
CA ARG A 110 -3.93 15.50 -7.12
C ARG A 110 -4.38 16.68 -7.99
N ASN A 111 -3.54 17.71 -8.11
CA ASN A 111 -3.81 18.87 -8.94
C ASN A 111 -3.93 18.51 -10.43
N SER A 112 -3.00 17.70 -10.96
CA SER A 112 -3.06 17.22 -12.34
C SER A 112 -4.36 16.49 -12.64
N LEU A 113 -4.74 15.54 -11.78
CA LEU A 113 -6.02 14.82 -11.91
C LEU A 113 -7.21 15.78 -11.93
N ASN A 114 -7.23 16.78 -11.05
CA ASN A 114 -8.33 17.74 -11.00
C ASN A 114 -8.49 18.47 -12.34
N ALA A 115 -7.39 19.02 -12.87
CA ALA A 115 -7.42 19.76 -14.13
C ALA A 115 -7.76 18.84 -15.33
N GLN A 116 -7.16 17.66 -15.40
CA GLN A 116 -7.40 16.70 -16.48
C GLN A 116 -8.85 16.25 -16.54
N VAL A 117 -9.42 15.88 -15.40
CA VAL A 117 -10.79 15.39 -15.33
C VAL A 117 -11.81 16.50 -15.61
N TRP A 118 -11.73 17.62 -14.88
CA TRP A 118 -12.81 18.62 -14.92
C TRP A 118 -12.59 19.74 -15.92
N SER A 119 -11.35 20.22 -16.12
CA SER A 119 -11.06 21.30 -17.06
C SER A 119 -10.88 20.76 -18.47
N PHE A 120 -10.07 19.72 -18.64
CA PHE A 120 -9.75 19.14 -19.95
C PHE A 120 -10.68 17.99 -20.37
N LYS A 121 -11.65 17.63 -19.53
CA LYS A 121 -12.66 16.59 -19.81
C LYS A 121 -12.05 15.25 -20.20
N GLN A 122 -10.98 14.85 -19.49
CA GLN A 122 -10.29 13.57 -19.65
C GLN A 122 -10.63 12.65 -18.47
N PRO A 123 -11.84 12.06 -18.42
CA PRO A 123 -12.24 11.19 -17.30
C PRO A 123 -11.40 9.90 -17.25
N ASN A 124 -10.80 9.49 -18.37
CA ASN A 124 -9.92 8.33 -18.49
C ASN A 124 -8.43 8.67 -18.30
N PHE A 125 -8.09 9.87 -17.83
CA PHE A 125 -6.70 10.26 -17.61
C PHE A 125 -6.05 9.34 -16.57
N LEU A 126 -4.92 8.72 -16.93
CA LEU A 126 -4.14 7.89 -16.03
C LEU A 126 -2.94 8.66 -15.48
N CYS A 127 -2.89 8.75 -14.15
CA CYS A 127 -1.76 9.29 -13.41
C CYS A 127 -1.01 8.13 -12.73
N ALA A 128 0.29 8.01 -13.00
CA ALA A 128 1.17 7.03 -12.38
C ALA A 128 2.20 7.71 -11.47
N SER A 129 2.38 7.19 -10.26
CA SER A 129 3.47 7.57 -9.34
C SER A 129 4.65 6.64 -9.57
N ALA A 130 5.72 7.14 -10.19
CA ALA A 130 6.99 6.44 -10.28
C ALA A 130 7.82 6.71 -9.02
N THR A 131 7.66 5.85 -8.00
CA THR A 131 8.07 6.16 -6.62
C THR A 131 9.37 5.47 -6.21
N HIS A 132 10.41 6.26 -5.98
CA HIS A 132 11.73 5.78 -5.55
C HIS A 132 12.40 6.79 -4.61
N GLY A 133 13.70 6.60 -4.34
CA GLY A 133 14.40 7.41 -3.33
C GLY A 133 13.73 7.33 -1.96
N THR A 134 13.66 8.45 -1.24
CA THR A 134 12.98 8.47 0.08
C THR A 134 11.46 8.46 -0.05
N ALA A 135 10.89 8.94 -1.16
CA ALA A 135 9.44 8.90 -1.40
C ALA A 135 8.89 7.47 -1.36
N HIS A 136 9.70 6.49 -1.77
CA HIS A 136 9.35 5.07 -1.71
C HIS A 136 8.91 4.60 -0.32
N LEU A 137 9.44 5.19 0.75
CA LEU A 137 9.12 4.79 2.11
C LEU A 137 7.65 5.03 2.45
N ALA A 138 6.95 5.90 1.72
CA ALA A 138 5.51 6.11 1.85
C ALA A 138 4.68 4.89 1.39
N LEU A 139 5.27 3.97 0.61
CA LEU A 139 4.59 2.77 0.09
C LEU A 139 4.69 1.55 1.00
N TYR A 140 5.37 1.65 2.15
CA TYR A 140 5.41 0.57 3.13
C TYR A 140 4.25 0.65 4.11
N ASP A 141 3.78 -0.49 4.59
CA ASP A 141 2.81 -0.54 5.68
C ASP A 141 3.38 -0.05 7.03
N ALA A 142 2.49 0.02 8.03
CA ALA A 142 2.86 0.44 9.39
C ALA A 142 3.86 -0.51 10.06
N TYR A 143 3.79 -1.81 9.75
CA TYR A 143 4.67 -2.83 10.34
C TYR A 143 6.13 -2.54 10.01
N ILE A 144 6.46 -2.30 8.74
CA ILE A 144 7.83 -1.97 8.33
C ILE A 144 8.29 -0.64 8.90
N TRP A 145 7.40 0.36 8.96
CA TRP A 145 7.72 1.66 9.57
C TRP A 145 8.16 1.54 11.02
N GLU A 146 7.45 0.73 11.79
CA GLU A 146 7.74 0.46 13.19
C GLU A 146 9.00 -0.41 13.35
N LYS A 147 8.99 -1.62 12.76
CA LYS A 147 10.06 -2.62 12.90
C LYS A 147 11.44 -2.07 12.55
N TYR A 148 11.53 -1.32 11.46
CA TYR A 148 12.80 -0.79 10.96
C TYR A 148 13.09 0.63 11.44
N SER A 149 12.26 1.18 12.34
CA SER A 149 12.41 2.54 12.87
C SER A 149 12.60 3.58 11.77
N ILE A 150 11.78 3.51 10.71
CA ILE A 150 11.82 4.45 9.57
C ILE A 150 11.82 5.92 10.03
N PRO A 151 11.03 6.34 11.05
CA PRO A 151 11.11 7.69 11.61
C PRO A 151 12.54 8.15 11.94
N LYS A 152 13.37 7.28 12.50
CA LYS A 152 14.78 7.59 12.82
C LYS A 152 15.62 7.76 11.56
N VAL A 153 15.36 6.96 10.52
CA VAL A 153 16.04 7.12 9.22
C VAL A 153 15.68 8.46 8.56
N LEU A 154 14.45 8.92 8.75
CA LEU A 154 13.93 10.21 8.31
C LEU A 154 14.19 11.36 9.31
N LYS A 155 15.09 11.16 10.27
CA LYS A 155 15.48 12.17 11.29
C LYS A 155 14.30 12.74 12.08
N GLY A 156 13.26 11.93 12.31
CA GLY A 156 12.07 12.29 13.07
C GLY A 156 11.11 13.23 12.34
N LYS A 157 11.34 13.54 11.05
CA LYS A 157 10.44 14.41 10.27
C LYS A 157 9.00 13.86 10.21
N TYR A 158 8.88 12.53 10.18
CA TYR A 158 7.62 11.81 10.24
C TYR A 158 7.67 10.79 11.37
N ARG A 159 6.61 10.72 12.17
CA ARG A 159 6.48 9.75 13.28
C ARG A 159 5.90 8.41 12.83
N THR A 160 5.03 8.45 11.85
CA THR A 160 4.31 7.31 11.25
C THR A 160 4.18 7.55 9.74
N ASN A 161 3.70 6.54 9.01
CA ASN A 161 3.41 6.68 7.59
C ASN A 161 2.10 7.45 7.34
N ILE A 162 2.11 8.77 7.60
CA ILE A 162 0.94 9.63 7.45
C ILE A 162 0.39 9.69 6.02
N PHE A 163 1.15 9.23 5.03
CA PHE A 163 0.76 9.23 3.62
C PHE A 163 -0.33 8.18 3.34
N LEU A 164 -0.54 7.23 4.25
CA LEU A 164 -1.59 6.21 4.19
C LEU A 164 -2.83 6.57 5.01
N ASP A 165 -2.78 7.63 5.81
CA ASP A 165 -3.89 8.03 6.65
C ASP A 165 -4.92 8.82 5.82
N ILE A 166 -6.18 8.37 5.81
CA ILE A 166 -7.28 9.19 5.29
C ILE A 166 -7.58 10.29 6.32
N PRO A 167 -7.40 11.58 5.98
CA PRO A 167 -7.56 12.65 6.96
C PRO A 167 -9.01 12.76 7.44
N LYS A 168 -9.21 12.88 8.76
CA LYS A 168 -10.55 13.04 9.35
C LYS A 168 -11.31 14.25 8.79
N ALA A 169 -10.60 15.29 8.38
CA ALA A 169 -11.19 16.51 7.81
C ALA A 169 -12.01 16.25 6.54
N VAL A 170 -11.64 15.22 5.76
CA VAL A 170 -12.33 14.87 4.50
C VAL A 170 -13.24 13.64 4.63
N ALA A 171 -13.29 13.03 5.81
CA ALA A 171 -14.14 11.87 6.07
C ALA A 171 -15.62 12.23 5.95
N GLY A 172 -16.38 11.44 5.18
CA GLY A 172 -17.82 11.64 4.97
C GLY A 172 -18.18 12.82 4.05
N LYS A 173 -17.20 13.49 3.44
CA LYS A 173 -17.45 14.55 2.45
C LYS A 173 -18.08 13.98 1.19
N ASN A 174 -18.94 14.77 0.54
CA ASN A 174 -19.67 14.36 -0.66
C ASN A 174 -18.76 14.37 -1.91
N PRO A 175 -18.51 13.24 -2.58
CA PRO A 175 -17.72 13.20 -3.81
C PRO A 175 -18.36 13.95 -4.99
N ALA A 176 -19.66 14.23 -4.95
CA ALA A 176 -20.32 15.00 -6.00
C ALA A 176 -20.03 16.51 -5.90
N ASP A 177 -19.64 17.00 -4.71
CA ASP A 177 -19.27 18.39 -4.50
C ASP A 177 -17.76 18.58 -4.69
N PHE A 178 -17.31 18.46 -5.95
CA PHE A 178 -15.89 18.54 -6.29
C PHE A 178 -15.28 19.95 -6.13
N ASN A 179 -16.10 20.96 -5.83
CA ASN A 179 -15.66 22.32 -5.55
C ASN A 179 -15.57 22.63 -4.05
N ASP A 180 -15.92 21.70 -3.15
CA ASP A 180 -15.71 21.89 -1.69
C ASP A 180 -14.21 22.08 -1.43
N PRO A 181 -13.78 23.26 -0.93
CA PRO A 181 -12.37 23.54 -0.65
C PRO A 181 -11.79 22.67 0.48
N THR A 182 -12.65 21.96 1.21
CA THR A 182 -12.31 20.99 2.27
C THR A 182 -12.78 19.57 1.93
N GLY A 183 -13.09 19.31 0.66
CA GLY A 183 -13.62 18.03 0.15
C GLY A 183 -12.54 17.04 -0.29
N LEU A 184 -13.00 15.91 -0.87
CA LEU A 184 -12.16 14.77 -1.29
C LEU A 184 -11.16 15.08 -2.44
N PHE A 185 -11.26 16.26 -3.05
CA PHE A 185 -10.39 16.70 -4.13
C PHE A 185 -9.58 17.95 -3.77
N SER A 186 -9.62 18.35 -2.50
CA SER A 186 -8.88 19.48 -1.97
C SER A 186 -7.45 19.08 -1.51
N PRO A 187 -6.59 20.04 -1.12
CA PRO A 187 -5.30 19.72 -0.51
C PRO A 187 -5.41 18.91 0.79
N ASP A 188 -6.54 18.97 1.49
CA ASP A 188 -6.76 18.25 2.74
C ASP A 188 -6.94 16.74 2.51
N ALA A 189 -7.14 16.31 1.26
CA ALA A 189 -7.30 14.93 0.83
C ALA A 189 -6.00 14.31 0.25
N ASN A 190 -4.83 14.94 0.46
CA ASN A 190 -3.56 14.49 -0.11
C ASN A 190 -3.01 13.25 0.62
N CYS A 191 -3.55 12.07 0.32
CA CYS A 191 -3.03 10.78 0.76
C CYS A 191 -3.10 9.72 -0.34
N ILE A 192 -2.28 8.68 -0.22
CA ILE A 192 -2.16 7.60 -1.20
C ILE A 192 -3.50 6.87 -1.40
N PRO A 193 -4.25 6.47 -0.35
CA PRO A 193 -5.51 5.75 -0.55
C PRO A 193 -6.56 6.55 -1.34
N LEU A 194 -6.70 7.84 -1.08
CA LEU A 194 -7.66 8.68 -1.81
C LEU A 194 -7.23 8.89 -3.27
N LEU A 195 -5.93 8.98 -3.55
CA LEU A 195 -5.44 8.98 -4.94
C LEU A 195 -5.68 7.64 -5.64
N MET A 196 -5.44 6.51 -4.97
CA MET A 196 -5.75 5.18 -5.52
C MET A 196 -7.24 5.03 -5.82
N GLN A 197 -8.13 5.53 -4.95
CA GLN A 197 -9.59 5.54 -5.21
C GLN A 197 -9.99 6.36 -6.43
N ARG A 198 -9.13 7.29 -6.88
CA ARG A 198 -9.30 8.08 -8.10
C ARG A 198 -8.65 7.45 -9.34
N GLY A 199 -8.13 6.22 -9.23
CA GLY A 199 -7.48 5.49 -10.32
C GLY A 199 -5.99 5.75 -10.47
N VAL A 200 -5.34 6.42 -9.50
CA VAL A 200 -3.88 6.60 -9.53
C VAL A 200 -3.18 5.27 -9.29
N VAL A 201 -2.20 4.96 -10.13
CA VAL A 201 -1.35 3.78 -9.98
C VAL A 201 -0.04 4.15 -9.29
N PHE A 202 0.35 3.40 -8.27
CA PHE A 202 1.63 3.60 -7.57
C PHE A 202 2.62 2.52 -7.94
N LEU A 203 3.72 2.93 -8.56
CA LEU A 203 4.83 2.07 -8.94
C LEU A 203 5.93 2.18 -7.87
N ALA A 204 6.36 1.02 -7.39
CA ALA A 204 7.42 0.83 -6.39
C ALA A 204 8.70 0.36 -7.08
N CYS A 205 9.84 0.90 -6.66
CA CYS A 205 11.16 0.59 -7.21
C CYS A 205 11.87 -0.54 -6.43
N HIS A 206 12.12 -1.69 -7.06
CA HIS A 206 12.94 -2.75 -6.45
C HIS A 206 14.35 -2.26 -6.07
N ASN A 207 15.03 -1.50 -6.94
CA ASN A 207 16.35 -0.95 -6.61
C ASN A 207 16.31 -0.06 -5.35
N ALA A 208 15.24 0.71 -5.13
CA ALA A 208 15.11 1.52 -3.91
C ALA A 208 14.93 0.63 -2.66
N ILE A 209 14.21 -0.49 -2.79
CA ILE A 209 14.08 -1.49 -1.72
C ILE A 209 15.44 -2.09 -1.39
N TRP A 210 16.20 -2.49 -2.42
CA TRP A 210 17.54 -3.06 -2.26
C TRP A 210 18.52 -2.06 -1.61
N GLU A 211 18.54 -0.81 -2.06
CA GLU A 211 19.39 0.21 -1.45
C GLU A 211 18.97 0.51 0.00
N PHE A 212 17.66 0.52 0.27
CA PHE A 212 17.14 0.78 1.60
C PHE A 212 17.45 -0.35 2.59
N SER A 213 17.32 -1.62 2.19
CA SER A 213 17.74 -2.75 3.03
C SER A 213 19.23 -2.69 3.34
N GLY A 214 20.08 -2.36 2.37
CA GLY A 214 21.51 -2.14 2.61
C GLY A 214 21.79 -1.02 3.62
N LYS A 215 21.04 0.09 3.53
CA LYS A 215 21.12 1.21 4.47
C LYS A 215 20.68 0.82 5.88
N LEU A 216 19.63 0.00 6.01
CA LEU A 216 19.14 -0.52 7.28
C LEU A 216 20.20 -1.40 7.95
N ILE A 217 20.78 -2.36 7.22
CA ILE A 217 21.85 -3.23 7.71
C ILE A 217 23.06 -2.41 8.16
N LYS A 218 23.58 -1.53 7.29
CA LYS A 218 24.72 -0.66 7.62
C LYS A 218 24.46 0.23 8.83
N GLY A 219 23.20 0.63 9.02
CA GLY A 219 22.76 1.44 10.14
C GLY A 219 22.44 0.68 11.43
N GLY A 220 22.66 -0.64 11.48
CA GLY A 220 22.33 -1.49 12.63
C GLY A 220 20.83 -1.61 12.90
N ARG A 221 19.99 -1.31 11.91
CA ARG A 221 18.52 -1.38 11.98
C ARG A 221 18.03 -2.62 11.25
N ASN A 222 18.46 -3.79 11.72
CA ASN A 222 18.08 -5.09 11.19
C ASN A 222 17.87 -6.03 12.39
N PRO A 223 16.73 -5.90 13.10
CA PRO A 223 16.51 -6.57 14.38
C PRO A 223 16.53 -8.09 14.29
N ASP A 224 16.17 -8.63 13.12
CA ASP A 224 16.10 -10.07 12.88
C ASP A 224 17.37 -10.63 12.23
N HIS A 225 18.41 -9.80 12.08
CA HIS A 225 19.70 -10.18 11.49
C HIS A 225 19.59 -10.83 10.09
N LEU A 226 18.60 -10.40 9.30
CA LEU A 226 18.37 -10.90 7.95
C LEU A 226 19.56 -10.60 7.02
N SER A 227 19.80 -11.48 6.04
CA SER A 227 20.69 -11.15 4.92
C SER A 227 20.13 -9.98 4.11
N HIS A 228 20.94 -9.35 3.26
CA HIS A 228 20.48 -8.28 2.37
C HIS A 228 19.29 -8.72 1.52
N GLU A 229 19.40 -9.91 0.91
CA GLU A 229 18.35 -10.50 0.06
C GLU A 229 17.06 -10.80 0.83
N ALA A 230 17.17 -11.34 2.06
CA ALA A 230 16.01 -11.64 2.89
C ALA A 230 15.34 -10.36 3.42
N LEU A 231 16.11 -9.35 3.80
CA LEU A 231 15.57 -8.06 4.22
C LEU A 231 14.89 -7.33 3.06
N ALA A 232 15.49 -7.35 1.87
CA ALA A 232 14.86 -6.81 0.67
C ALA A 232 13.55 -7.54 0.35
N ALA A 233 13.52 -8.87 0.49
CA ALA A 233 12.32 -9.67 0.28
C ALA A 233 11.21 -9.31 1.27
N GLU A 234 11.54 -9.16 2.57
CA GLU A 234 10.57 -8.75 3.58
C GLU A 234 9.99 -7.37 3.27
N LEU A 235 10.84 -6.37 3.00
CA LEU A 235 10.39 -5.04 2.61
C LEU A 235 9.46 -5.09 1.38
N THR A 236 9.82 -5.86 0.35
CA THR A 236 8.99 -6.08 -0.84
C THR A 236 7.62 -6.67 -0.50
N ASN A 237 7.56 -7.66 0.39
CA ASN A 237 6.31 -8.30 0.80
C ASN A 237 5.37 -7.34 1.54
N HIS A 238 5.91 -6.29 2.16
CA HIS A 238 5.20 -5.29 2.95
C HIS A 238 4.98 -3.95 2.22
N LEU A 239 5.07 -3.94 0.89
CA LEU A 239 4.48 -2.88 0.08
C LEU A 239 2.95 -2.87 0.29
N ILE A 240 2.33 -1.69 0.31
CA ILE A 240 0.87 -1.57 0.37
C ILE A 240 0.21 -2.33 -0.78
N ALA A 241 -0.98 -2.89 -0.52
CA ALA A 241 -1.66 -3.81 -1.44
C ALA A 241 -1.84 -3.28 -2.88
N GLY A 242 -2.07 -1.97 -3.04
CA GLY A 242 -2.24 -1.33 -4.35
C GLY A 242 -0.95 -0.96 -5.08
N ALA A 243 0.23 -1.04 -4.43
CA ALA A 243 1.49 -0.70 -5.07
C ALA A 243 1.97 -1.83 -5.99
N ILE A 244 2.48 -1.45 -7.17
CA ILE A 244 3.01 -2.34 -8.20
C ILE A 244 4.54 -2.32 -8.09
N LEU A 245 5.15 -3.46 -7.78
CA LEU A 245 6.60 -3.61 -7.79
C LEU A 245 7.12 -3.63 -9.23
N THR A 246 8.09 -2.76 -9.50
CA THR A 246 8.81 -2.67 -10.77
C THR A 246 10.28 -3.09 -10.57
N PRO A 247 10.97 -3.58 -11.63
CA PRO A 247 12.40 -3.91 -11.55
C PRO A 247 13.28 -2.72 -11.14
N GLY A 248 12.85 -1.51 -11.46
CA GLY A 248 13.53 -0.28 -11.11
C GLY A 248 12.86 0.89 -11.82
N ILE A 249 12.53 1.93 -11.07
CA ILE A 249 11.76 3.07 -11.60
C ILE A 249 12.50 3.79 -12.72
N VAL A 250 13.81 4.05 -12.56
CA VAL A 250 14.59 4.80 -13.57
C VAL A 250 14.60 4.08 -14.92
N ALA A 251 14.59 2.74 -14.94
CA ALA A 251 14.47 1.96 -16.17
C ALA A 251 13.01 1.79 -16.65
N THR A 252 12.04 1.91 -15.73
CA THR A 252 10.60 1.83 -16.06
C THR A 252 10.10 3.12 -16.71
N LEU A 253 10.64 4.28 -16.33
CA LEU A 253 10.28 5.58 -16.91
C LEU A 253 10.36 5.63 -18.45
N PRO A 254 11.47 5.25 -19.12
CA PRO A 254 11.51 5.24 -20.58
C PRO A 254 10.52 4.26 -21.22
N MET A 255 10.16 3.16 -20.53
CA MET A 255 9.13 2.24 -21.00
C MET A 255 7.73 2.87 -20.96
N LEU A 256 7.44 3.66 -19.91
CA LEU A 256 6.20 4.43 -19.80
C LEU A 256 6.16 5.56 -20.83
N GLU A 257 7.26 6.29 -21.03
CA GLU A 257 7.34 7.33 -22.06
C GLU A 257 7.11 6.74 -23.46
N ALA A 258 7.72 5.59 -23.78
CA ALA A 258 7.48 4.88 -25.03
C ALA A 258 6.02 4.43 -25.20
N ALA A 259 5.32 4.17 -24.09
CA ALA A 259 3.88 3.89 -24.04
C ALA A 259 3.01 5.16 -24.07
N GLY A 260 3.60 6.35 -24.23
CA GLY A 260 2.89 7.63 -24.36
C GLY A 260 2.54 8.31 -23.04
N PHE A 261 3.20 7.97 -21.93
CA PHE A 261 3.10 8.75 -20.70
C PHE A 261 3.93 10.04 -20.83
N ALA A 262 3.33 11.18 -20.48
CA ALA A 262 4.07 12.42 -20.29
C ALA A 262 4.84 12.37 -18.96
N TYR A 263 6.12 12.70 -18.99
CA TYR A 263 6.96 12.78 -17.79
C TYR A 263 6.71 14.08 -17.01
N ALA A 264 6.68 13.99 -15.68
CA ALA A 264 6.65 15.10 -14.74
C ALA A 264 7.49 14.78 -13.49
N LYS A 265 7.94 15.82 -12.76
CA LYS A 265 8.75 15.72 -11.55
C LYS A 265 8.36 16.78 -10.54
#